data_AF-A0A4R4E5K0-F1
#
_entry.id   AF-A0A4R4E5K0-F1
#
_cell.length_a   1.000
_cell.length_b   1.000
_cell.length_c   1.000
_cell.angle_alpha   90.00
_cell.angle_beta   90.00
_cell.angle_gamma   90.00
#
_symmetry.space_group_name_H-M   'P 1'
#
loop_
_entity.id
_entity.type
_entity.pdbx_description
1 polymer ?
#
loop_
_entity_poly.entity_id
_entity_poly.type
_entity_poly.pdbx_seq_one_letter_code
_entity_poly.pdbx_strand_id
1 'polypeptide(L)'
;MFEQVVNLVKEHLGQHPEVAQQIPQGQQQQVNEEVAKQITQGMAAQAPQAGGIGGVLSQLQQAAGSGSPITGAISGGIVSALGSKLGLPPAATGAIAGALPGLLQKLAHKANDPNDPSITPDGLGGMLGGLGDKLGGLFGK
;
A
#
# COMPACT_ATOMS: atom_id res chain seq x y z
N MET A 1 -2.92 3.84 12.94
CA MET A 1 -3.47 3.42 11.63
C MET A 1 -2.39 2.93 10.69
N PHE A 2 -1.39 3.77 10.36
CA PHE A 2 -0.27 3.35 9.48
C PHE A 2 0.38 2.04 9.93
N GLU A 3 0.63 1.87 11.23
CA GLU A 3 1.15 0.62 11.80
C GLU A 3 0.28 -0.61 11.50
N GLN A 4 -1.04 -0.45 11.42
CA GLN A 4 -1.95 -1.54 11.07
C GLN A 4 -1.82 -1.93 9.59
N VAL A 5 -1.57 -0.94 8.72
CA VAL A 5 -1.22 -1.19 7.31
C VAL A 5 0.14 -1.90 7.21
N VAL A 6 1.14 -1.48 8.01
CA VAL A 6 2.44 -2.17 8.09
C VAL A 6 2.29 -3.62 8.58
N ASN A 7 1.44 -3.85 9.59
CA ASN A 7 1.15 -5.19 10.08
C ASN A 7 0.48 -6.05 9.01
N LEU A 8 -0.49 -5.49 8.27
CA LEU A 8 -1.14 -6.19 7.16
C LEU A 8 -0.13 -6.57 6.06
N VAL A 9 0.78 -5.66 5.72
CA VAL A 9 1.86 -5.92 4.75
C VAL A 9 2.77 -7.03 5.27
N LYS A 10 3.20 -6.94 6.53
CA LYS A 10 4.07 -7.94 7.16
C LYS A 10 3.44 -9.32 7.15
N GLU A 11 2.16 -9.42 7.52
CA GLU A 11 1.40 -10.66 7.50
C GLU A 11 1.28 -11.21 6.08
N HIS A 12 0.94 -10.35 5.11
CA HIS A 12 0.79 -10.78 3.73
C HIS A 12 2.13 -11.25 3.14
N LEU A 13 3.18 -10.43 3.17
CA LEU A 13 4.48 -10.81 2.61
C LEU A 13 5.11 -12.00 3.36
N GLY A 14 4.86 -12.13 4.67
CA GLY A 14 5.28 -13.29 5.46
C GLY A 14 4.57 -14.60 5.09
N GLN A 15 3.36 -14.53 4.51
CA GLN A 15 2.61 -15.67 3.99
C GLN A 15 3.05 -16.09 2.58
N HIS A 16 3.94 -15.34 1.93
CA HIS A 16 4.49 -15.61 0.60
C HIS A 16 5.97 -16.01 0.71
N PRO A 17 6.30 -17.32 0.83
CA PRO A 17 7.68 -17.79 0.94
C PRO A 17 8.59 -17.27 -0.18
N GLU A 18 8.05 -17.19 -1.39
CA GLU A 18 8.71 -16.66 -2.58
C GLU A 18 9.10 -15.18 -2.45
N VAL A 19 8.37 -14.40 -1.64
CA VAL A 19 8.72 -13.01 -1.33
C VAL A 19 9.70 -12.97 -0.16
N ALA A 20 9.41 -13.71 0.91
CA ALA A 20 10.21 -13.72 2.13
C ALA A 20 11.67 -14.14 1.87
N GLN A 21 11.90 -15.07 0.94
CA GLN A 21 13.23 -15.52 0.53
C GLN A 21 14.04 -14.47 -0.25
N GLN A 22 13.36 -13.50 -0.88
CA GLN A 22 14.00 -12.47 -1.70
C GLN A 22 14.38 -11.22 -0.90
N ILE A 23 13.87 -11.08 0.33
CA ILE A 23 14.15 -9.95 1.21
C ILE A 23 15.42 -10.25 2.04
N PRO A 24 16.46 -9.40 1.97
CA PRO A 24 17.65 -9.55 2.80
C PRO A 24 17.32 -9.56 4.30
N GLN A 25 18.03 -10.40 5.06
CA GLN A 25 17.88 -10.44 6.51
C GLN A 25 18.16 -9.07 7.13
N GLY A 26 17.30 -8.65 8.07
CA GLY A 26 17.40 -7.33 8.73
C GLY A 26 16.72 -6.18 7.97
N GLN A 27 16.32 -6.37 6.70
CA GLN A 27 15.59 -5.35 5.93
C GLN A 27 14.06 -5.54 5.96
N GLN A 28 13.55 -6.64 6.51
CA GLN A 28 12.12 -6.96 6.46
C GLN A 28 11.24 -5.83 7.00
N GLN A 29 11.63 -5.22 8.12
CA GLN A 29 10.87 -4.11 8.69
C GLN A 29 10.82 -2.90 7.75
N GLN A 30 11.96 -2.50 7.19
CA GLN A 30 12.06 -1.36 6.27
C GLN A 30 11.28 -1.61 4.97
N VAL A 31 11.31 -2.85 4.46
CA VAL A 31 10.51 -3.27 3.30
C VAL A 31 9.03 -3.13 3.60
N ASN A 32 8.56 -3.67 4.72
CA ASN A 32 7.15 -3.61 5.09
C ASN A 32 6.67 -2.16 5.27
N GLU A 33 7.49 -1.32 5.91
CA GLU A 33 7.21 0.11 6.10
C GLU A 33 7.14 0.88 4.77
N GLU A 34 8.12 0.68 3.87
CA GLU A 34 8.13 1.38 2.59
C GLU A 34 7.01 0.88 1.68
N VAL A 35 6.67 -0.41 1.67
CA VAL A 35 5.50 -0.94 0.95
C VAL A 35 4.20 -0.34 1.49
N ALA A 36 4.00 -0.30 2.81
CA ALA A 36 2.83 0.33 3.43
C ALA A 36 2.72 1.82 3.05
N LYS A 37 3.86 2.52 3.02
CA LYS A 37 3.95 3.92 2.61
C LYS A 37 3.60 4.10 1.14
N GLN A 38 4.09 3.25 0.24
CA GLN A 38 3.77 3.34 -1.19
C GLN A 38 2.29 3.04 -1.46
N ILE A 39 1.69 2.09 -0.75
CA ILE A 39 0.23 1.85 -0.79
C ILE A 39 -0.53 3.11 -0.37
N THR A 40 -0.15 3.67 0.77
CA THR A 40 -0.74 4.91 1.30
C THR A 40 -0.61 6.05 0.30
N GLN A 41 0.58 6.27 -0.27
CA GLN A 41 0.85 7.34 -1.23
C GLN A 41 0.08 7.14 -2.54
N GLY A 42 0.03 5.93 -3.08
CA GLY A 42 -0.72 5.65 -4.29
C GLY A 42 -2.24 5.79 -4.09
N MET A 43 -2.76 5.40 -2.92
CA MET A 43 -4.16 5.69 -2.56
C MET A 43 -4.41 7.20 -2.43
N ALA A 44 -3.49 7.95 -1.81
CA ALA A 44 -3.61 9.41 -1.67
C ALA A 44 -3.66 10.09 -3.05
N ALA A 45 -2.80 9.67 -3.98
CA ALA A 45 -2.73 10.21 -5.33
C ALA A 45 -4.01 9.93 -6.15
N GLN A 46 -4.69 8.83 -5.84
CA GLN A 46 -5.89 8.39 -6.57
C GLN A 46 -7.19 8.83 -5.90
N ALA A 47 -7.17 9.15 -4.60
CA ALA A 47 -8.34 9.60 -3.85
C ALA A 47 -9.07 10.79 -4.50
N PRO A 48 -8.41 11.85 -4.99
CA PRO A 48 -9.12 12.95 -5.67
C PRO A 48 -9.88 12.51 -6.92
N GLN A 49 -9.35 11.53 -7.65
CA GLN A 49 -9.94 11.03 -8.90
C GLN A 49 -11.07 10.04 -8.64
N ALA A 50 -11.01 9.31 -7.52
CA ALA A 50 -11.99 8.31 -7.14
C ALA A 50 -13.20 8.88 -6.35
N GLY A 51 -13.20 10.17 -5.99
CA GLY A 51 -14.23 10.75 -5.12
C GLY A 51 -13.96 10.54 -3.63
N GLY A 52 -12.67 10.51 -3.24
CA GLY A 52 -12.20 10.27 -1.88
C GLY A 52 -11.86 8.81 -1.61
N ILE A 53 -11.63 8.47 -0.34
CA ILE A 53 -11.20 7.12 0.04
C ILE A 53 -12.26 6.05 -0.12
N GLY A 54 -13.52 6.36 0.13
CA GLY A 54 -14.62 5.43 -0.14
C GLY A 54 -14.62 4.99 -1.60
N GLY A 55 -14.35 5.91 -2.52
CA GLY A 55 -14.20 5.62 -3.95
C GLY A 55 -13.00 4.73 -4.27
N VAL A 56 -11.82 5.02 -3.71
CA VAL A 56 -10.63 4.18 -3.90
C VAL A 56 -10.87 2.76 -3.39
N LEU A 57 -11.45 2.61 -2.20
CA LEU A 57 -11.78 1.31 -1.62
C LEU A 57 -12.79 0.55 -2.48
N SER A 58 -13.84 1.22 -2.95
CA SER A 58 -14.81 0.65 -3.87
C SER A 58 -14.17 0.18 -5.18
N GLN A 59 -13.25 0.97 -5.74
CA GLN A 59 -12.49 0.58 -6.92
C GLN A 59 -11.56 -0.61 -6.66
N LEU A 60 -10.90 -0.69 -5.50
CA LEU A 60 -10.05 -1.83 -5.14
C LEU A 60 -10.86 -3.11 -4.93
N GLN A 61 -12.05 -3.02 -4.34
CA GLN A 61 -12.97 -4.16 -4.22
C GLN A 61 -13.44 -4.65 -5.59
N GLN A 62 -13.74 -3.72 -6.50
CA GLN A 62 -14.18 -4.05 -7.86
C GLN A 62 -13.02 -4.55 -8.75
N ALA A 63 -11.81 -4.07 -8.54
CA ALA A 63 -10.62 -4.41 -9.32
C ALA A 63 -9.97 -5.75 -8.93
N ALA A 64 -10.70 -6.61 -8.21
CA ALA A 64 -10.25 -7.87 -7.63
C ALA A 64 -9.74 -8.94 -8.64
N GLY A 65 -9.53 -8.62 -9.92
CA GLY A 65 -9.02 -9.56 -10.91
C GLY A 65 -8.09 -8.99 -11.98
N SER A 66 -7.96 -7.67 -12.12
CA SER A 66 -7.23 -7.08 -13.26
C SER A 66 -6.69 -5.70 -12.91
N GLY A 67 -5.42 -5.46 -13.27
CA GLY A 67 -4.62 -4.31 -12.87
C GLY A 67 -5.35 -2.98 -12.92
N SER A 68 -5.82 -2.53 -11.75
CA SER A 68 -6.33 -1.18 -11.57
C SER A 68 -5.21 -0.17 -11.81
N PRO A 69 -5.50 1.01 -12.37
CA PRO A 69 -4.53 2.11 -12.43
C PRO A 69 -3.96 2.45 -11.05
N ILE A 70 -4.70 2.19 -9.98
CA ILE A 70 -4.22 2.30 -8.59
C ILE A 70 -3.12 1.27 -8.31
N THR A 71 -3.37 0.00 -8.64
CA THR A 71 -2.39 -1.09 -8.46
C THR A 71 -1.12 -0.82 -9.26
N GLY A 72 -1.25 -0.36 -10.51
CA GLY A 72 -0.10 -0.01 -11.35
C GLY A 72 0.74 1.12 -10.76
N ALA A 73 0.10 2.19 -10.29
CA ALA A 73 0.78 3.32 -9.66
C ALA A 73 1.51 2.90 -8.37
N ILE A 74 0.85 2.13 -7.51
CA ILE A 74 1.45 1.62 -6.27
C ILE A 74 2.61 0.66 -6.58
N SER A 75 2.44 -0.28 -7.51
CA SER A 75 3.51 -1.20 -7.94
C SER A 75 4.73 -0.44 -8.45
N GLY A 76 4.55 0.58 -9.29
CA GLY A 76 5.65 1.42 -9.77
C GLY A 76 6.38 2.15 -8.64
N GLY A 77 5.62 2.69 -7.69
CA GLY A 77 6.17 3.32 -6.48
C GLY A 77 6.96 2.34 -5.61
N ILE A 78 6.45 1.12 -5.41
CA ILE A 78 7.13 0.05 -4.66
C ILE A 78 8.44 -0.34 -5.36
N VAL A 79 8.41 -0.64 -6.66
CA VAL A 79 9.61 -1.04 -7.40
C VAL A 79 10.67 0.06 -7.34
N SER A 80 10.26 1.32 -7.52
CA SER A 80 11.15 2.47 -7.43
C SER A 80 11.73 2.62 -6.02
N ALA A 81 10.89 2.61 -4.97
CA ALA A 81 11.32 2.85 -3.60
C ALA A 81 12.19 1.71 -3.06
N LEU A 82 11.78 0.46 -3.25
CA LEU A 82 12.53 -0.70 -2.78
C LEU A 82 13.84 -0.89 -3.56
N GLY A 83 13.81 -0.73 -4.89
CA GLY A 83 15.00 -0.84 -5.71
C GLY A 83 15.99 0.30 -5.46
N SER A 84 15.51 1.54 -5.49
CA SER A 84 16.39 2.73 -5.45
C SER A 84 16.79 3.13 -4.03
N LYS A 85 15.93 2.96 -3.02
CA LYS A 85 16.25 3.34 -1.62
C LYS A 85 16.84 2.21 -0.81
N LEU A 86 16.27 1.01 -0.92
CA LEU A 86 16.71 -0.13 -0.11
C LEU A 86 17.71 -1.02 -0.86
N GLY A 87 17.96 -0.75 -2.15
CA GLY A 87 18.91 -1.53 -2.96
C GLY A 87 18.44 -2.96 -3.24
N LEU A 88 17.12 -3.20 -3.20
CA LEU A 88 16.57 -4.54 -3.42
C LEU A 88 16.71 -4.97 -4.89
N PRO A 89 17.04 -6.25 -5.15
CA PRO A 89 17.18 -6.74 -6.51
C PRO A 89 15.81 -6.76 -7.23
N PRO A 90 15.78 -6.70 -8.57
CA PRO A 90 14.55 -6.75 -9.36
C PRO A 90 13.67 -7.98 -9.07
N ALA A 91 14.29 -9.11 -8.70
CA ALA A 91 13.55 -10.31 -8.28
C ALA A 91 12.71 -10.06 -7.01
N ALA A 92 13.28 -9.38 -6.01
CA ALA A 92 12.58 -9.06 -4.78
C ALA A 92 11.48 -8.01 -5.00
N THR A 93 11.79 -6.93 -5.72
CA THR A 93 10.81 -5.88 -6.01
C THR A 93 9.68 -6.38 -6.90
N GLY A 94 9.98 -7.24 -7.87
CA GLY A 94 9.01 -7.92 -8.72
C GLY A 94 8.12 -8.88 -7.95
N ALA A 95 8.68 -9.69 -7.04
CA ALA A 95 7.89 -10.59 -6.20
C ALA A 95 6.91 -9.82 -5.29
N ILE A 96 7.37 -8.74 -4.66
CA ILE A 96 6.52 -7.88 -3.81
C ILE A 96 5.43 -7.20 -4.65
N ALA A 97 5.77 -6.68 -5.83
CA ALA A 97 4.79 -6.10 -6.75
C ALA A 97 3.76 -7.15 -7.24
N GLY A 98 4.18 -8.40 -7.43
CA GLY A 98 3.30 -9.52 -7.77
C GLY A 98 2.34 -9.91 -6.64
N ALA A 99 2.76 -9.75 -5.38
CA ALA A 99 1.92 -9.98 -4.21
C ALA A 99 0.94 -8.82 -3.92
N LEU A 100 1.16 -7.65 -4.55
CA LEU A 100 0.39 -6.43 -4.29
C LEU A 100 -1.12 -6.56 -4.54
N PRO A 101 -1.62 -7.19 -5.62
CA PRO A 101 -3.06 -7.31 -5.85
C PRO A 101 -3.79 -7.96 -4.67
N GLY A 102 -3.25 -9.07 -4.14
CA GLY A 102 -3.79 -9.76 -2.97
C GLY A 102 -3.72 -8.92 -1.70
N LEU A 103 -2.66 -8.13 -1.54
CA LEU A 103 -2.51 -7.21 -0.41
C LEU A 103 -3.54 -6.08 -0.44
N LEU A 104 -3.76 -5.47 -1.61
CA LEU A 104 -4.75 -4.41 -1.79
C LEU A 104 -6.18 -4.93 -1.62
N GLN A 105 -6.47 -6.16 -2.06
CA GLN A 105 -7.73 -6.82 -1.78
C GLN A 105 -7.96 -7.02 -0.28
N LYS A 106 -6.96 -7.55 0.45
CA LYS A 106 -7.04 -7.70 1.90
C LYS A 106 -7.25 -6.37 2.62
N LEU A 107 -6.55 -5.32 2.17
CA LEU A 107 -6.71 -3.97 2.71
C LEU A 107 -8.13 -3.45 2.50
N ALA A 108 -8.66 -3.58 1.29
CA ALA A 108 -10.01 -3.14 0.96
C ALA A 108 -11.09 -3.97 1.68
N HIS A 109 -10.83 -5.26 1.92
CA HIS A 109 -11.71 -6.11 2.71
C HIS A 109 -11.74 -5.66 4.17
N LYS A 110 -10.57 -5.54 4.83
CA LYS A 110 -10.48 -5.05 6.22
C LYS A 110 -11.10 -3.67 6.39
N ALA A 111 -10.80 -2.75 5.48
CA ALA A 111 -11.35 -1.40 5.49
C ALA A 111 -12.88 -1.36 5.44
N ASN A 112 -13.54 -2.39 4.91
CA ASN A 112 -15.00 -2.45 4.81
C ASN A 112 -15.62 -3.50 5.73
N ASP A 113 -14.84 -4.14 6.61
CA ASP A 113 -15.35 -5.14 7.55
C ASP A 113 -15.90 -4.45 8.80
N PRO A 114 -17.23 -4.47 9.04
CA PRO A 114 -17.81 -3.85 10.23
C PRO A 114 -17.39 -4.54 11.54
N ASN A 115 -16.82 -5.74 11.47
CA ASN A 115 -16.35 -6.51 12.64
C ASN A 115 -14.84 -6.33 12.91
N ASP A 116 -14.10 -5.66 12.01
CA ASP A 116 -12.66 -5.45 12.15
C ASP A 116 -12.33 -3.94 12.13
N PRO A 117 -12.25 -3.28 13.30
CA PRO A 117 -11.91 -1.86 13.40
C PRO A 117 -10.41 -1.58 13.21
N SER A 118 -9.58 -2.59 12.88
CA SER A 118 -8.12 -2.41 12.76
C SER A 118 -7.70 -1.57 11.57
N ILE A 119 -8.50 -1.52 10.50
CA ILE A 119 -8.32 -0.65 9.35
C ILE A 119 -9.71 -0.19 8.94
N THR A 120 -9.96 1.12 8.95
CA THR A 120 -11.28 1.69 8.62
C THR A 120 -11.15 2.75 7.52
N PRO A 121 -12.23 3.06 6.78
CA PRO A 121 -12.19 4.07 5.73
C PRO A 121 -11.86 5.45 6.30
N ASP A 122 -12.39 5.77 7.49
CA ASP A 122 -12.09 7.00 8.22
C ASP A 122 -10.63 7.06 8.69
N GLY A 123 -10.10 5.94 9.19
CA GLY A 123 -8.71 5.85 9.62
C GLY A 123 -7.74 6.03 8.44
N LEU A 124 -8.06 5.42 7.30
CA LEU A 124 -7.31 5.61 6.05
C LEU A 124 -7.45 7.06 5.55
N GLY A 125 -8.66 7.60 5.54
CA GLY A 125 -8.94 8.99 5.17
C GLY A 125 -8.14 9.99 6.02
N GLY A 126 -8.11 9.82 7.34
CA GLY A 126 -7.32 10.65 8.25
C GLY A 126 -5.81 10.52 8.04
N MET A 127 -5.33 9.30 7.79
CA MET A 127 -3.91 9.06 7.46
C MET A 127 -3.49 9.78 6.18
N LEU A 128 -4.35 9.78 5.16
CA LEU A 128 -4.08 10.38 3.86
C LEU A 128 -4.29 11.89 3.87
N GLY A 129 -5.30 12.39 4.58
CA GLY A 129 -5.52 13.81 4.81
C GLY A 129 -4.29 14.45 5.47
N GLY A 130 -3.71 13.80 6.49
CA GLY A 130 -2.47 14.26 7.11
C GLY A 130 -1.23 14.24 6.19
N LEU A 131 -1.23 13.38 5.16
CA LEU A 131 -0.19 13.36 4.12
C LEU A 131 -0.44 14.45 3.06
N GLY A 132 -1.71 14.63 2.68
CA GLY A 132 -2.18 15.64 1.75
C GLY A 132 -1.94 17.06 2.27
N ASP A 133 -2.19 17.33 3.55
CA ASP A 133 -1.86 18.62 4.18
C ASP A 133 -0.36 18.88 4.22
N LYS A 134 0.46 17.85 4.48
CA LYS A 134 1.92 17.99 4.44
C LYS A 134 2.45 18.26 3.03
N LEU A 135 1.88 17.65 2.01
CA LEU A 135 2.29 17.86 0.62
C LEU A 135 1.71 19.18 0.05
N GLY A 136 0.47 19.51 0.38
CA GLY A 136 -0.20 20.76 0.01
C GLY A 136 0.40 21.98 0.69
N GLY A 137 0.82 21.84 1.96
CA GLY A 137 1.52 22.89 2.70
C GLY A 137 2.94 23.19 2.19
N LEU A 138 3.56 22.24 1.48
CA LEU A 138 4.88 22.42 0.84
C LEU A 138 4.80 23.01 -0.57
N PHE A 139 3.66 22.85 -1.25
CA PHE A 139 3.40 23.44 -2.57
C PHE A 139 2.61 24.76 -2.52
N GLY A 140 2.13 25.16 -1.35
CA GLY A 140 1.24 26.31 -1.15
C GLY A 140 1.88 27.56 -0.54
N LYS A 141 3.20 27.76 -0.67
CA LYS A 141 3.86 28.98 -0.16
C LYS A 141 4.76 29.63 -1.21
#